data_AF-A0A8C4PIE3-F1
#
_entry.id   AF-A0A8C4PIE3-F1
#
_cell.length_a   1.000
_cell.length_b   1.000
_cell.length_c   1.000
_cell.angle_alpha   90.00
_cell.angle_beta   90.00
_cell.angle_gamma   90.00
#
_symmetry.space_group_name_H-M   'P 1'
#
loop_
_entity.id
_entity.type
_entity.pdbx_description
1 polymer ?
#
loop_
_entity_poly.entity_id
_entity_poly.type
_entity_poly.pdbx_seq_one_letter_code
_entity_poly.pdbx_strand_id
1 'polypeptide(L)'
;MAGSALWFFLLLATALAGRATALWPWPQYIQTSDLRYPIFPHNFQFQYHVSSAAQPGCSVLDEAFQRYRDLLFGSDFWHLYPVLTEKQHTLEINSLVIHVATPGCDQLPSLESAENYTLTINDEQNFLFSETVWGALRGNKVGLMWGGREKGDFFINKTEIEDFPRFPHRGLLLDTSRHYLPLSSILNTLDVMAYSKFNVFHWHMVDDPSFPYESFTFPELTRKYDRLQISEVRGDIFITSLKKNAENSKALKLKMLFFLLLLVNRKTHCT
;
A
#
# COMPACT_ATOMS: atom_id res chain seq x y z
N MET A 1 -53.29 18.56 3.83
CA MET A 1 -52.42 18.81 2.67
C MET A 1 -51.00 19.08 3.16
N ALA A 2 -50.23 18.03 3.47
CA ALA A 2 -48.85 18.15 3.97
C ALA A 2 -48.07 16.83 3.77
N GLY A 3 -48.16 16.23 2.58
CA GLY A 3 -47.61 14.89 2.32
C GLY A 3 -46.68 14.77 1.11
N SER A 4 -46.62 15.77 0.22
CA SER A 4 -45.91 15.66 -1.06
C SER A 4 -44.54 16.36 -1.11
N ALA A 5 -44.21 17.22 -0.15
CA ALA A 5 -42.95 17.97 -0.17
C ALA A 5 -41.73 17.15 0.27
N LEU A 6 -41.91 16.15 1.15
CA LEU A 6 -40.82 15.32 1.68
C LEU A 6 -40.29 14.28 0.68
N TRP A 7 -41.09 13.90 -0.32
CA TRP A 7 -40.67 12.96 -1.35
C TRP A 7 -39.81 13.62 -2.45
N PHE A 8 -39.98 14.92 -2.69
CA PHE A 8 -39.18 15.65 -3.68
C PHE A 8 -37.74 15.90 -3.21
N PHE A 9 -37.50 16.06 -1.91
CA PHE A 9 -36.15 16.21 -1.38
C PHE A 9 -35.37 14.88 -1.28
N LEU A 10 -36.07 13.74 -1.14
CA LEU A 10 -35.41 12.43 -1.13
C LEU A 10 -34.96 11.97 -2.52
N LEU A 11 -35.69 12.35 -3.58
CA LEU A 11 -35.30 12.07 -4.97
C LEU A 11 -34.21 13.01 -5.51
N LEU A 12 -34.02 14.18 -4.89
CA LEU A 12 -32.91 15.07 -5.25
C LEU A 12 -31.58 14.65 -4.61
N ALA A 13 -31.61 13.94 -3.48
CA ALA A 13 -30.40 13.38 -2.85
C ALA A 13 -29.81 12.20 -3.64
N THR A 14 -30.62 11.47 -4.42
CA THR A 14 -30.14 10.40 -5.30
C THR A 14 -29.50 10.91 -6.60
N ALA A 15 -29.77 12.16 -6.99
CA ALA A 15 -29.18 12.77 -8.19
C ALA A 15 -27.77 13.36 -7.95
N LEU A 16 -27.36 13.50 -6.68
CA LEU A 16 -26.04 13.98 -6.26
C LEU A 16 -25.21 12.88 -5.58
N ALA A 17 -25.60 11.62 -5.70
CA ALA A 17 -24.68 10.52 -5.46
C ALA A 17 -23.64 10.54 -6.60
N GLY A 18 -22.63 11.38 -6.44
CA GLY A 18 -21.44 11.37 -7.30
C GLY A 18 -20.92 9.94 -7.40
N ARG A 19 -20.37 9.60 -8.58
CA ARG A 19 -19.74 8.31 -8.85
C ARG A 19 -18.96 7.88 -7.62
N ALA A 20 -19.36 6.78 -6.98
CA ALA A 20 -18.60 6.20 -5.89
C ALA A 20 -17.28 5.69 -6.50
N THR A 21 -16.30 6.58 -6.62
CA THR A 21 -14.95 6.23 -7.03
C THR A 21 -14.36 5.43 -5.89
N ALA A 22 -13.87 4.22 -6.16
CA ALA A 22 -13.36 3.30 -5.14
C ALA A 22 -12.05 3.78 -4.48
N LEU A 23 -11.66 5.05 -4.66
CA LEU A 23 -10.43 5.65 -4.16
C LEU A 23 -10.40 5.74 -2.64
N TRP A 24 -9.37 5.13 -2.05
CA TRP A 24 -9.09 5.22 -0.63
C TRP A 24 -7.57 5.05 -0.37
N PRO A 25 -6.95 5.92 0.44
CA PRO A 25 -7.42 7.24 0.84
C PRO A 25 -7.61 8.18 -0.35
N TRP A 26 -8.48 9.19 -0.21
CA TRP A 26 -8.68 10.22 -1.23
C TRP A 26 -7.42 11.06 -1.43
N PRO A 27 -6.95 11.26 -2.68
CA PRO A 27 -5.75 12.07 -2.96
C PRO A 27 -6.01 13.56 -2.70
N GLN A 28 -4.95 14.34 -2.47
CA GLN A 28 -5.08 15.80 -2.26
C GLN A 28 -5.69 16.52 -3.46
N TYR A 29 -5.26 16.18 -4.67
CA TYR A 29 -5.79 16.72 -5.91
C TYR A 29 -6.08 15.58 -6.89
N ILE A 30 -7.25 15.66 -7.53
CA ILE A 30 -7.62 14.76 -8.60
C ILE A 30 -8.49 15.46 -9.62
N GLN A 31 -8.12 15.32 -10.88
CA GLN A 31 -8.91 15.73 -12.02
C GLN A 31 -9.05 14.54 -12.96
N THR A 32 -10.28 14.16 -13.27
CA THR A 32 -10.59 13.03 -14.15
C THR A 32 -11.55 13.48 -15.24
N SER A 33 -11.47 12.81 -16.39
CA SER A 33 -12.38 12.98 -17.52
C SER A 33 -13.05 11.65 -17.87
N ASP A 34 -14.14 11.73 -18.64
CA ASP A 34 -14.87 10.56 -19.15
C ASP A 34 -14.14 9.87 -20.32
N LEU A 35 -13.05 10.46 -20.80
CA LEU A 35 -12.20 9.88 -21.84
C LEU A 35 -11.47 8.64 -21.29
N ARG A 36 -11.66 7.50 -21.95
CA ARG A 36 -11.06 6.21 -21.57
C ARG A 36 -10.01 5.76 -22.59
N TYR A 37 -8.87 5.30 -22.08
CA TYR A 37 -7.82 4.64 -22.86
C TYR A 37 -7.86 3.14 -22.62
N PRO A 38 -7.93 2.30 -23.67
CA PRO A 38 -7.78 0.86 -23.52
C PRO A 38 -6.36 0.51 -23.06
N ILE A 39 -6.27 -0.51 -22.20
CA ILE A 39 -5.03 -1.12 -21.73
C ILE A 39 -5.05 -2.60 -22.12
N PHE A 40 -4.00 -3.07 -22.78
CA PHE A 40 -3.85 -4.48 -23.11
C PHE A 40 -2.92 -5.17 -22.11
N PRO A 41 -3.40 -6.13 -21.30
CA PRO A 41 -2.60 -6.80 -20.26
C PRO A 41 -1.28 -7.38 -20.77
N HIS A 42 -1.30 -7.96 -21.98
CA HIS A 42 -0.12 -8.59 -22.57
C HIS A 42 0.96 -7.58 -22.96
N ASN A 43 0.58 -6.36 -23.34
CA ASN A 43 1.50 -5.34 -23.87
C ASN A 43 1.85 -4.28 -22.84
N PHE A 44 1.05 -4.11 -21.78
CA PHE A 44 1.28 -3.10 -20.77
C PHE A 44 2.61 -3.32 -20.05
N GLN A 45 3.45 -2.30 -19.92
CA GLN A 45 4.73 -2.40 -19.19
C GLN A 45 5.02 -1.15 -18.35
N PHE A 46 5.54 -1.36 -17.14
CA PHE A 46 6.15 -0.28 -16.36
C PHE A 46 7.57 -0.04 -16.89
N GLN A 47 7.92 1.22 -17.13
CA GLN A 47 9.21 1.63 -17.68
C GLN A 47 9.85 2.69 -16.79
N TYR A 48 11.17 2.67 -16.68
CA TYR A 48 11.91 3.75 -16.02
C TYR A 48 12.14 4.90 -17.00
N HIS A 49 11.94 6.13 -16.54
CA HIS A 49 12.32 7.30 -17.31
C HIS A 49 13.85 7.36 -17.48
N VAL A 50 14.32 7.85 -18.64
CA VAL A 50 15.76 7.93 -18.96
C VAL A 50 16.54 8.81 -17.98
N SER A 51 15.90 9.83 -17.41
CA SER A 51 16.50 10.72 -16.40
C SER A 51 16.21 10.32 -14.96
N SER A 52 15.56 9.17 -14.74
CA SER A 52 15.21 8.73 -13.38
C SER A 52 16.46 8.34 -12.61
N ALA A 53 16.52 8.75 -11.34
CA ALA A 53 17.59 8.32 -10.44
C ALA A 53 17.48 6.83 -10.08
N ALA A 54 16.28 6.26 -10.14
CA ALA A 54 16.06 4.82 -10.09
C ALA A 54 16.03 4.21 -11.49
N GLN A 55 16.71 3.08 -11.66
CA GLN A 55 16.89 2.36 -12.93
C GLN A 55 16.63 0.84 -12.72
N PRO A 56 16.53 0.04 -13.80
CA PRO A 56 16.42 -1.41 -13.68
C PRO A 56 17.53 -1.99 -12.79
N GLY A 57 17.16 -2.87 -11.85
CA GLY A 57 18.03 -3.33 -10.76
C GLY A 57 17.66 -2.73 -9.39
N CYS A 58 16.74 -1.76 -9.37
CA CYS A 58 16.10 -1.30 -8.15
C CYS A 58 15.09 -2.35 -7.65
N SER A 59 15.53 -3.22 -6.73
CA SER A 59 14.73 -4.32 -6.15
C SER A 59 13.32 -3.87 -5.74
N VAL A 60 13.22 -2.73 -5.04
CA VAL A 60 11.96 -2.19 -4.54
C VAL A 60 10.95 -1.89 -5.65
N LEU A 61 11.39 -1.25 -6.74
CA LEU A 61 10.49 -0.84 -7.82
C LEU A 61 10.24 -1.99 -8.79
N ASP A 62 11.25 -2.82 -9.07
CA ASP A 62 11.12 -3.98 -9.95
C ASP A 62 10.10 -5.00 -9.39
N GLU A 63 10.18 -5.30 -8.09
CA GLU A 63 9.21 -6.17 -7.42
C GLU A 63 7.82 -5.52 -7.31
N ALA A 64 7.76 -4.21 -7.08
CA ALA A 64 6.50 -3.49 -7.06
C ALA A 64 5.80 -3.55 -8.42
N PHE A 65 6.54 -3.40 -9.53
CA PHE A 65 5.99 -3.48 -10.89
C PHE A 65 5.39 -4.85 -11.18
N GLN A 66 6.09 -5.93 -10.81
CA GLN A 66 5.58 -7.29 -10.96
C GLN A 66 4.30 -7.48 -10.15
N ARG A 67 4.32 -7.08 -8.87
CA ARG A 67 3.13 -7.19 -8.01
C ARG A 67 1.95 -6.39 -8.54
N TYR A 68 2.17 -5.15 -8.96
CA TYR A 68 1.08 -4.32 -9.46
C TYR A 68 0.52 -4.83 -10.79
N ARG A 69 1.36 -5.42 -11.64
CA ARG A 69 0.90 -6.13 -12.83
C ARG A 69 -0.02 -7.29 -12.46
N ASP A 70 0.36 -8.09 -11.46
CA ASP A 70 -0.46 -9.20 -10.98
C ASP A 70 -1.78 -8.72 -10.34
N LEU A 71 -1.75 -7.59 -9.62
CA LEU A 71 -2.96 -6.98 -9.05
C LEU A 71 -3.88 -6.38 -10.13
N LEU A 72 -3.32 -5.87 -11.22
CA LEU A 72 -4.08 -5.30 -12.33
C LEU A 72 -4.77 -6.37 -13.17
N PHE A 73 -4.01 -7.38 -13.58
CA PHE A 73 -4.40 -8.33 -14.62
C PHE A 73 -4.59 -9.75 -14.09
N GLY A 74 -4.40 -9.98 -12.79
CA GLY A 74 -4.70 -11.24 -12.12
C GLY A 74 -6.18 -11.59 -12.18
N SER A 75 -6.47 -12.89 -12.20
CA SER A 75 -7.77 -13.46 -12.55
C SER A 75 -8.91 -13.18 -11.56
N ASP A 76 -8.63 -12.71 -10.34
CA ASP A 76 -9.53 -12.96 -9.19
C ASP A 76 -10.22 -11.73 -8.59
N PHE A 77 -9.93 -10.50 -9.03
CA PHE A 77 -10.32 -9.28 -8.28
C PHE A 77 -11.47 -8.44 -8.85
N TRP A 78 -11.92 -8.67 -10.08
CA TRP A 78 -12.84 -7.73 -10.74
C TRP A 78 -14.30 -8.17 -10.69
N HIS A 79 -15.00 -7.82 -9.61
CA HIS A 79 -16.46 -7.87 -9.55
C HIS A 79 -17.07 -6.59 -10.15
N LEU A 80 -17.54 -6.74 -11.39
CA LEU A 80 -18.64 -6.04 -12.10
C LEU A 80 -19.19 -4.75 -11.45
N TYR A 81 -18.74 -3.59 -11.94
CA TYR A 81 -19.54 -2.36 -11.91
C TYR A 81 -20.36 -2.24 -13.21
N PRO A 82 -21.64 -1.82 -13.14
CA PRO A 82 -22.47 -1.69 -14.33
C PRO A 82 -22.09 -0.47 -15.16
N VAL A 83 -22.22 -0.67 -16.48
CA VAL A 83 -21.79 0.20 -17.58
C VAL A 83 -22.75 1.36 -17.83
N LEU A 84 -22.19 2.53 -18.14
CA LEU A 84 -22.80 3.49 -19.07
C LEU A 84 -21.82 3.70 -20.24
N THR A 85 -22.32 3.48 -21.45
CA THR A 85 -21.64 3.63 -22.75
C THR A 85 -21.13 5.07 -22.94
N GLU A 86 -19.82 5.27 -22.89
CA GLU A 86 -19.18 6.57 -23.14
C GLU A 86 -17.93 6.42 -24.03
N LYS A 87 -17.48 7.55 -24.60
CA LYS A 87 -16.56 7.65 -25.74
C LYS A 87 -15.20 6.99 -25.45
N GLN A 88 -14.89 5.93 -26.19
CA GLN A 88 -13.57 5.30 -26.18
C GLN A 88 -12.58 6.09 -27.03
N HIS A 89 -11.38 6.32 -26.51
CA HIS A 89 -10.27 6.88 -27.27
C HIS A 89 -9.59 5.79 -28.11
N THR A 90 -9.03 6.14 -29.27
CA THR A 90 -8.32 5.19 -30.15
C THR A 90 -6.86 4.96 -29.75
N LEU A 91 -6.31 5.81 -28.89
CA LEU A 91 -4.94 5.67 -28.40
C LEU A 91 -4.89 4.68 -27.25
N GLU A 92 -3.96 3.74 -27.33
CA GLU A 92 -3.74 2.70 -26.33
C GLU A 92 -2.66 3.15 -25.33
N ILE A 93 -2.86 2.88 -24.05
CA ILE A 93 -1.83 3.09 -23.03
C ILE A 93 -1.15 1.74 -22.76
N ASN A 94 0.00 1.57 -23.40
CA ASN A 94 0.79 0.34 -23.33
C ASN A 94 2.00 0.46 -22.38
N SER A 95 2.26 1.64 -21.83
CA SER A 95 3.29 1.78 -20.80
C SER A 95 2.91 2.83 -19.76
N LEU A 96 3.50 2.71 -18.58
CA LEU A 96 3.54 3.78 -17.58
C LEU A 96 5.01 4.05 -17.29
N VAL A 97 5.42 5.31 -17.46
CA VAL A 97 6.82 5.72 -17.27
C VAL A 97 7.00 6.31 -15.87
N ILE A 98 7.90 5.73 -15.07
CA ILE A 98 8.18 6.16 -13.70
C ILE A 98 9.44 7.01 -13.68
N HIS A 99 9.34 8.20 -13.09
CA HIS A 99 10.46 9.10 -12.85
C HIS A 99 10.62 9.34 -11.35
N VAL A 100 11.76 8.92 -10.80
CA VAL A 100 12.17 9.23 -9.43
C VAL A 100 13.29 10.26 -9.47
N ALA A 101 13.13 11.38 -8.75
CA ALA A 101 14.10 12.48 -8.79
C ALA A 101 15.39 12.18 -8.00
N THR A 102 15.30 11.50 -6.85
CA THR A 102 16.43 11.27 -5.94
C THR A 102 16.85 9.79 -5.88
N PRO A 103 18.15 9.49 -5.78
CA PRO A 103 18.62 8.12 -5.60
C PRO A 103 18.32 7.64 -4.17
N GLY A 104 17.90 6.39 -4.02
CA GLY A 104 17.61 5.84 -2.69
C GLY A 104 16.90 4.49 -2.65
N CYS A 105 17.00 3.68 -3.70
CA CYS A 105 16.23 2.43 -3.80
C CYS A 105 16.50 1.45 -2.65
N ASP A 106 17.76 1.29 -2.25
CA ASP A 106 18.17 0.32 -1.23
C ASP A 106 18.05 0.85 0.20
N GLN A 107 17.66 2.11 0.38
CA GLN A 107 17.55 2.71 1.71
C GLN A 107 16.26 2.26 2.40
N LEU A 108 16.28 2.31 3.74
CA LEU A 108 15.08 2.17 4.56
C LEU A 108 14.37 3.53 4.66
N PRO A 109 13.03 3.54 4.76
CA PRO A 109 12.28 4.77 4.92
C PRO A 109 12.56 5.44 6.28
N SER A 110 12.69 6.76 6.27
CA SER A 110 12.85 7.64 7.44
C SER A 110 11.63 8.54 7.61
N LEU A 111 11.46 9.20 8.78
CA LEU A 111 10.34 10.13 8.99
C LEU A 111 10.28 11.23 7.92
N GLU A 112 11.43 11.63 7.39
CA GLU A 112 11.62 12.68 6.39
C GLU A 112 11.50 12.17 4.95
N SER A 113 11.35 10.86 4.75
CA SER A 113 11.18 10.28 3.42
C SER A 113 9.94 10.84 2.73
N ALA A 114 10.14 11.57 1.64
CA ALA A 114 9.08 12.19 0.87
C ALA A 114 8.23 11.12 0.15
N GLU A 115 6.92 11.13 0.39
CA GLU A 115 5.95 10.20 -0.22
C GLU A 115 5.03 10.92 -1.21
N ASN A 116 5.48 12.04 -1.78
CA ASN A 116 4.75 12.81 -2.78
C ASN A 116 4.79 12.11 -4.15
N TYR A 117 3.74 12.28 -4.95
CA TYR A 117 3.75 11.86 -6.33
C TYR A 117 2.76 12.65 -7.18
N THR A 118 3.05 12.70 -8.48
CA THR A 118 2.18 13.23 -9.52
C THR A 118 1.98 12.16 -10.57
N LEU A 119 0.73 11.79 -10.84
CA LEU A 119 0.36 10.84 -11.87
C LEU A 119 -0.40 11.58 -12.96
N THR A 120 0.10 11.49 -14.19
CA THR A 120 -0.52 12.13 -15.36
C THR A 120 -0.77 11.07 -16.43
N ILE A 121 -2.02 10.97 -16.83
CA ILE A 121 -2.50 10.07 -17.87
C ILE A 121 -3.26 10.92 -18.88
N ASN A 122 -2.63 11.21 -20.00
CA ASN A 122 -3.23 11.98 -21.10
C ASN A 122 -2.79 11.41 -22.46
N ASP A 123 -3.14 12.11 -23.54
CA ASP A 123 -2.88 11.70 -24.92
C ASP A 123 -1.39 11.77 -25.31
N GLU A 124 -0.59 12.53 -24.58
CA GLU A 124 0.81 12.84 -24.89
C GLU A 124 1.77 12.06 -23.98
N GLN A 125 1.41 11.89 -22.71
CA GLN A 125 2.27 11.37 -21.66
C GLN A 125 1.48 10.55 -20.64
N ASN A 126 2.08 9.42 -20.26
CA ASN A 126 1.62 8.46 -19.26
C ASN A 126 2.74 8.28 -18.23
N PHE A 127 2.90 9.26 -17.34
CA PHE A 127 4.03 9.30 -16.42
C PHE A 127 3.61 9.41 -14.96
N LEU A 128 4.43 8.81 -14.11
CA LEU A 128 4.38 8.93 -12.66
C LEU A 128 5.69 9.58 -12.19
N PHE A 129 5.60 10.81 -11.69
CA PHE A 129 6.72 11.51 -11.09
C PHE A 129 6.66 11.43 -9.56
N SER A 130 7.82 11.29 -8.92
CA SER A 130 7.95 11.33 -7.46
C SER A 130 9.34 11.80 -7.06
N GLU A 131 9.47 12.40 -5.88
CA GLU A 131 10.75 12.84 -5.36
C GLU A 131 11.65 11.66 -4.96
N THR A 132 11.07 10.65 -4.31
CA THR A 132 11.76 9.44 -3.86
C THR A 132 11.01 8.18 -4.31
N VAL A 133 11.66 7.02 -4.20
CA VAL A 133 11.05 5.71 -4.49
C VAL A 133 9.76 5.46 -3.70
N TRP A 134 9.61 6.05 -2.51
CA TRP A 134 8.43 5.89 -1.67
C TRP A 134 7.19 6.51 -2.29
N GLY A 135 7.34 7.69 -2.91
CA GLY A 135 6.28 8.37 -3.64
C GLY A 135 5.81 7.55 -4.84
N ALA A 136 6.74 7.03 -5.65
CA ALA A 136 6.43 6.15 -6.77
C ALA A 136 5.60 4.93 -6.34
N LEU A 137 5.96 4.30 -5.22
CA LEU A 137 5.19 3.18 -4.69
C LEU A 137 3.75 3.57 -4.32
N ARG A 138 3.53 4.76 -3.72
CA ARG A 138 2.16 5.22 -3.38
C ARG A 138 1.34 5.51 -4.63
N GLY A 139 1.94 6.17 -5.62
CA GLY A 139 1.27 6.57 -6.85
C GLY A 139 0.89 5.42 -7.77
N ASN A 140 1.75 4.40 -7.84
CA ASN A 140 1.48 3.19 -8.61
C ASN A 140 0.19 2.49 -8.18
N LYS A 141 -0.27 2.60 -6.92
CA LYS A 141 -1.53 2.00 -6.46
C LYS A 141 -2.77 2.76 -6.95
N VAL A 142 -2.71 4.10 -7.02
CA VAL A 142 -3.89 4.93 -7.29
C VAL A 142 -4.30 4.89 -8.75
N GLY A 143 -3.32 4.83 -9.68
CA GLY A 143 -3.61 4.63 -11.11
C GLY A 143 -4.42 3.36 -11.39
N LEU A 144 -4.26 2.32 -10.56
CA LEU A 144 -4.92 1.02 -10.74
C LEU A 144 -6.40 1.03 -10.36
N MET A 145 -6.84 1.96 -9.50
CA MET A 145 -8.23 2.02 -9.01
C MET A 145 -9.19 2.66 -10.03
N TRP A 146 -8.65 3.36 -11.03
CA TRP A 146 -9.40 3.98 -12.12
C TRP A 146 -9.57 3.06 -13.32
N GLY A 147 -8.96 1.88 -13.28
CA GLY A 147 -9.14 0.88 -14.31
C GLY A 147 -10.38 0.03 -14.07
N GLY A 148 -11.29 0.01 -15.04
CA GLY A 148 -12.44 -0.88 -15.02
C GLY A 148 -12.25 -2.04 -15.98
N ARG A 149 -12.91 -3.17 -15.68
CA ARG A 149 -13.08 -4.27 -16.64
C ARG A 149 -14.47 -4.16 -17.24
N GLU A 150 -14.56 -3.80 -18.52
CA GLU A 150 -15.81 -3.80 -19.26
C GLU A 150 -15.79 -4.92 -20.29
N LYS A 151 -16.70 -5.90 -20.16
CA LYS A 151 -16.84 -7.03 -21.11
C LYS A 151 -15.55 -7.84 -21.40
N GLY A 152 -14.52 -7.71 -20.56
CA GLY A 152 -13.23 -8.38 -20.77
C GLY A 152 -12.07 -7.42 -21.03
N ASP A 153 -12.35 -6.18 -21.38
CA ASP A 153 -11.36 -5.16 -21.74
C ASP A 153 -11.00 -4.30 -20.52
N PHE A 154 -9.70 -4.02 -20.36
CA PHE A 154 -9.19 -3.10 -19.35
C PHE A 154 -9.10 -1.69 -19.96
N PHE A 155 -9.49 -0.69 -19.19
CA PHE A 155 -9.36 0.71 -19.59
C PHE A 155 -8.87 1.56 -18.43
N ILE A 156 -8.41 2.79 -18.69
CA ILE A 156 -8.11 3.80 -17.67
C ILE A 156 -8.63 5.16 -18.13
N ASN A 157 -9.17 5.95 -17.22
CA ASN A 157 -9.63 7.30 -17.54
C ASN A 157 -8.46 8.28 -17.64
N LYS A 158 -8.58 9.29 -18.51
CA LYS A 158 -7.71 10.47 -18.51
C LYS A 158 -7.76 11.11 -17.12
N THR A 159 -6.62 11.13 -16.44
CA THR A 159 -6.55 11.44 -15.01
C THR A 159 -5.25 12.16 -14.70
N GLU A 160 -5.37 13.22 -13.90
CA GLU A 160 -4.26 13.93 -13.27
C GLU A 160 -4.46 13.87 -11.76
N ILE A 161 -3.44 13.39 -11.04
CA ILE A 161 -3.44 13.27 -9.59
C ILE A 161 -2.15 13.87 -9.06
N GLU A 162 -2.30 14.71 -8.04
CA GLU A 162 -1.20 15.12 -7.17
C GLU A 162 -1.57 14.71 -5.75
N ASP A 163 -0.69 13.93 -5.12
CA ASP A 163 -0.94 13.44 -3.77
C ASP A 163 0.32 13.47 -2.92
N PHE A 164 0.10 13.74 -1.64
CA PHE A 164 1.11 13.68 -0.61
C PHE A 164 0.42 13.48 0.74
N PRO A 165 1.07 12.77 1.67
CA PRO A 165 0.45 12.52 2.97
C PRO A 165 0.42 13.80 3.81
N ARG A 166 -0.73 14.09 4.43
CA ARG A 166 -0.85 15.16 5.44
C ARG A 166 0.07 14.95 6.63
N PHE A 167 0.31 13.69 7.02
CA PHE A 167 1.15 13.34 8.17
C PHE A 167 2.20 12.29 7.77
N PRO A 168 3.48 12.49 8.15
CA PRO A 168 4.56 11.58 7.80
C PRO A 168 4.58 10.28 8.62
N HIS A 169 3.85 10.22 9.74
CA HIS A 169 3.74 9.04 10.58
C HIS A 169 2.31 8.48 10.57
N ARG A 170 2.11 7.33 9.93
CA ARG A 170 0.83 6.63 9.81
C ARG A 170 1.03 5.20 10.27
N GLY A 171 0.79 4.98 11.56
CA GLY A 171 1.13 3.76 12.28
C GLY A 171 -0.04 2.80 12.48
N LEU A 172 0.25 1.49 12.46
CA LEU A 172 -0.59 0.45 13.06
C LEU A 172 0.21 -0.25 14.15
N LEU A 173 -0.37 -0.36 15.36
CA LEU A 173 0.20 -1.14 16.44
C LEU A 173 -0.36 -2.56 16.42
N LEU A 174 0.53 -3.54 16.35
CA LEU A 174 0.18 -4.97 16.45
C LEU A 174 0.82 -5.56 17.70
N ASP A 175 -0.01 -6.10 18.59
CA ASP A 175 0.40 -6.81 19.80
C ASP A 175 0.41 -8.31 19.54
N THR A 176 1.60 -8.90 19.60
CA THR A 176 1.78 -10.37 19.48
C THR A 176 2.19 -11.03 20.79
N SER A 177 2.25 -10.28 21.89
CA SER A 177 2.57 -10.83 23.21
C SER A 177 1.33 -11.34 23.93
N ARG A 178 0.21 -10.60 23.87
CA ARG A 178 -1.03 -11.01 24.56
C ARG A 178 -1.68 -12.20 23.89
N HIS A 179 -1.64 -12.24 22.56
CA HIS A 179 -2.08 -13.36 21.74
C HIS A 179 -1.09 -13.55 20.60
N TYR A 180 -0.77 -14.80 20.32
CA TYR A 180 0.06 -15.10 19.16
C TYR A 180 -0.68 -14.84 17.85
N LEU A 181 0.04 -14.27 16.88
CA LEU A 181 -0.41 -14.13 15.51
C LEU A 181 0.55 -14.89 14.59
N PRO A 182 0.06 -15.83 13.77
CA PRO A 182 0.87 -16.50 12.76
C PRO A 182 1.53 -15.50 11.80
N LEU A 183 2.72 -15.85 11.29
CA LEU A 183 3.46 -15.01 10.35
C LEU A 183 2.61 -14.58 9.15
N SER A 184 1.82 -15.50 8.59
CA SER A 184 0.93 -15.22 7.47
C SER A 184 -0.10 -14.12 7.77
N SER A 185 -0.65 -14.08 8.98
CA SER A 185 -1.56 -13.01 9.43
C SER A 185 -0.85 -11.66 9.55
N ILE A 186 0.39 -11.65 10.04
CA ILE A 186 1.21 -10.43 10.12
C ILE A 186 1.54 -9.92 8.72
N LEU A 187 1.96 -10.80 7.80
CA LEU A 187 2.25 -10.45 6.41
C LEU A 187 1.02 -9.90 5.68
N ASN A 188 -0.15 -10.54 5.85
CA ASN A 188 -1.41 -10.04 5.28
C ASN A 188 -1.77 -8.66 5.85
N THR A 189 -1.48 -8.41 7.13
CA THR A 189 -1.69 -7.09 7.75
C THR A 189 -0.82 -6.03 7.08
N LEU A 190 0.46 -6.34 6.81
CA LEU A 190 1.37 -5.44 6.11
C LEU A 190 0.88 -5.14 4.67
N ASP A 191 0.34 -6.13 3.96
CA ASP A 191 -0.25 -5.92 2.63
C ASP A 191 -1.44 -4.95 2.68
N VAL A 192 -2.34 -5.12 3.65
CA VAL A 192 -3.50 -4.23 3.84
C VAL A 192 -3.07 -2.82 4.24
N MET A 193 -2.06 -2.70 5.09
CA MET A 193 -1.45 -1.41 5.46
C MET A 193 -0.90 -0.70 4.22
N ALA A 194 -0.20 -1.43 3.35
CA ALA A 194 0.34 -0.92 2.10
C ALA A 194 -0.76 -0.43 1.16
N TYR A 195 -1.89 -1.16 1.03
CA TYR A 195 -3.06 -0.72 0.25
C TYR A 195 -3.70 0.55 0.82
N SER A 196 -3.68 0.72 2.14
CA SER A 196 -4.26 1.86 2.85
C SER A 196 -3.26 3.02 3.04
N LYS A 197 -2.10 2.99 2.37
CA LYS A 197 -1.01 3.97 2.49
C LYS A 197 -0.46 4.17 3.92
N PHE A 198 -0.61 3.20 4.84
CA PHE A 198 0.12 3.21 6.11
C PHE A 198 1.61 2.99 5.84
N ASN A 199 2.46 3.60 6.68
CA ASN A 199 3.90 3.60 6.47
C ASN A 199 4.70 3.21 7.71
N VAL A 200 4.06 3.03 8.87
CA VAL A 200 4.74 2.64 10.10
C VAL A 200 4.05 1.40 10.70
N PHE A 201 4.82 0.36 10.99
CA PHE A 201 4.34 -0.82 11.70
C PHE A 201 4.95 -0.83 13.10
N HIS A 202 4.12 -0.56 14.10
CA HIS A 202 4.50 -0.59 15.52
C HIS A 202 4.29 -2.00 16.03
N TRP A 203 5.38 -2.76 16.16
CA TRP A 203 5.26 -4.14 16.60
C TRP A 203 5.53 -4.25 18.09
N HIS A 204 4.46 -4.45 18.84
CA HIS A 204 4.50 -4.73 20.27
C HIS A 204 4.69 -6.24 20.46
N MET A 205 5.95 -6.66 20.43
CA MET A 205 6.31 -8.08 20.41
C MET A 205 6.26 -8.74 21.78
N VAL A 206 6.48 -7.99 22.87
CA VAL A 206 6.68 -8.52 24.22
C VAL A 206 5.88 -7.72 25.24
N ASP A 207 5.35 -8.40 26.24
CA ASP A 207 4.52 -7.87 27.34
C ASP A 207 4.51 -8.92 28.48
N ASP A 208 3.86 -8.63 29.60
CA ASP A 208 3.80 -9.51 30.79
C ASP A 208 3.36 -10.97 30.49
N PRO A 209 2.40 -11.24 29.57
CA PRO A 209 1.92 -12.59 29.31
C PRO A 209 2.90 -13.50 28.56
N SER A 210 3.72 -12.96 27.65
CA SER A 210 4.63 -13.78 26.84
C SER A 210 5.83 -13.01 26.26
N PHE A 211 6.92 -13.74 26.01
CA PHE A 211 8.13 -13.24 25.37
C PHE A 211 8.47 -14.04 24.10
N PRO A 212 7.76 -13.82 22.98
CA PRO A 212 7.93 -14.60 21.75
C PRO A 212 9.19 -14.23 20.95
N TYR A 213 9.84 -13.10 21.25
CA TYR A 213 11.06 -12.68 20.57
C TYR A 213 12.26 -13.52 21.04
N GLU A 214 12.92 -14.24 20.13
CA GLU A 214 14.18 -14.94 20.44
C GLU A 214 15.37 -13.98 20.32
N SER A 215 16.04 -13.71 21.45
CA SER A 215 17.25 -12.91 21.49
C SER A 215 18.48 -13.80 21.37
N PHE A 216 19.37 -13.53 20.41
CA PHE A 216 20.67 -14.20 20.31
C PHE A 216 21.51 -14.13 21.58
N THR A 217 21.53 -12.96 22.24
CA THR A 217 22.34 -12.73 23.43
C THR A 217 21.69 -13.28 24.70
N PHE A 218 20.36 -13.35 24.72
CA PHE A 218 19.58 -13.79 25.88
C PHE A 218 18.52 -14.85 25.49
N PRO A 219 18.93 -16.04 25.03
CA PRO A 219 18.01 -17.08 24.57
C PRO A 219 17.12 -17.63 25.70
N GLU A 220 17.55 -17.49 26.96
CA GLU A 220 16.79 -17.93 28.13
C GLU A 220 15.50 -17.13 28.36
N LEU A 221 15.37 -15.92 27.80
CA LEU A 221 14.17 -15.11 27.94
C LEU A 221 12.97 -15.80 27.28
N THR A 222 13.11 -16.23 26.03
CA THR A 222 12.07 -16.97 25.31
C THR A 222 11.83 -18.32 25.98
N ARG A 223 12.89 -19.08 26.29
CA ARG A 223 12.76 -20.43 26.89
C ARG A 223 12.00 -20.43 28.22
N LYS A 224 12.16 -19.37 29.02
CA LYS A 224 11.58 -19.28 30.37
C LYS A 224 10.22 -18.58 30.39
N TYR A 225 10.00 -17.58 29.53
CA TYR A 225 8.85 -16.69 29.60
C TYR A 225 7.87 -16.83 28.44
N ASP A 226 8.21 -17.54 27.36
CA ASP A 226 7.22 -17.95 26.37
C ASP A 226 6.40 -19.14 26.90
N ARG A 227 5.31 -18.81 27.59
CA ARG A 227 4.36 -19.81 28.10
C ARG A 227 3.45 -20.37 27.01
N LEU A 228 3.45 -19.77 25.81
CA LEU A 228 2.61 -20.22 24.70
C LEU A 228 3.27 -21.37 23.92
N GLN A 229 4.52 -21.74 24.23
CA GLN A 229 5.29 -22.82 23.61
C GLN A 229 5.23 -22.80 22.08
N ILE A 230 5.44 -21.62 21.48
CA ILE A 230 5.33 -21.48 20.03
C ILE A 230 6.72 -21.69 19.45
N SER A 231 7.00 -22.92 19.06
CA SER A 231 8.26 -23.37 18.44
C SER A 231 8.59 -22.72 17.09
N GLU A 232 7.73 -21.82 16.59
CA GLU A 232 7.80 -21.30 15.23
C GLU A 232 8.30 -19.85 15.14
N VAL A 233 8.36 -19.10 16.25
CA VAL A 233 8.94 -17.74 16.26
C VAL A 233 10.44 -17.82 16.55
N ARG A 234 11.18 -18.43 15.63
CA ARG A 234 12.65 -18.38 15.70
C ARG A 234 13.08 -16.96 15.34
N GLY A 235 13.40 -16.16 16.36
CA GLY A 235 13.46 -14.69 16.30
C GLY A 235 14.28 -14.15 15.12
N ASP A 236 15.34 -14.84 14.72
CA ASP A 236 16.21 -14.35 13.66
C ASP A 236 15.75 -14.76 12.27
N ILE A 237 15.16 -15.94 12.11
CA ILE A 237 14.53 -16.33 10.85
C ILE A 237 13.24 -15.51 10.66
N PHE A 238 12.52 -15.20 11.74
CA PHE A 238 11.25 -14.49 11.67
C PHE A 238 11.45 -12.98 11.46
N ILE A 239 12.40 -12.34 12.17
CA ILE A 239 12.76 -10.94 11.93
C ILE A 239 13.52 -10.78 10.61
N THR A 240 14.39 -11.72 10.23
CA THR A 240 15.02 -11.67 8.90
C THR A 240 14.02 -12.00 7.81
N SER A 241 13.06 -12.90 8.00
CA SER A 241 11.98 -13.16 7.03
C SER A 241 10.99 -12.00 6.99
N LEU A 242 10.77 -11.26 8.07
CA LEU A 242 9.94 -10.05 8.08
C LEU A 242 10.69 -8.80 7.66
N LYS A 243 12.01 -8.72 7.82
CA LYS A 243 12.82 -7.67 7.20
C LYS A 243 12.96 -7.97 5.73
N LYS A 244 13.34 -9.19 5.36
CA LYS A 244 13.36 -9.68 3.98
C LYS A 244 11.97 -9.69 3.36
N ASN A 245 10.87 -9.81 4.09
CA ASN A 245 9.53 -9.54 3.55
C ASN A 245 9.20 -8.04 3.63
N ALA A 246 9.52 -7.27 4.66
CA ALA A 246 9.35 -5.81 4.56
C ALA A 246 10.20 -5.20 3.42
N GLU A 247 11.27 -5.88 3.02
CA GLU A 247 12.16 -5.63 1.89
C GLU A 247 11.64 -6.30 0.59
N ASN A 248 11.10 -7.54 0.62
CA ASN A 248 10.68 -8.34 -0.56
C ASN A 248 9.16 -8.70 -0.63
N SER A 249 8.45 -8.76 0.50
CA SER A 249 6.99 -8.62 0.56
C SER A 249 6.70 -7.22 0.06
N LYS A 250 6.18 -7.17 -1.16
CA LYS A 250 4.75 -6.95 -1.43
C LYS A 250 4.04 -5.82 -0.63
N ALA A 251 4.37 -5.59 0.64
CA ALA A 251 4.03 -4.39 1.40
C ALA A 251 5.15 -3.33 1.31
N LEU A 252 4.86 -2.23 0.59
CA LEU A 252 5.66 -0.99 0.50
C LEU A 252 6.49 -0.75 1.77
N LYS A 253 7.82 -0.98 1.73
CA LYS A 253 8.77 -0.86 2.86
C LYS A 253 8.20 0.04 3.96
N LEU A 254 7.65 -0.58 4.99
CA LEU A 254 7.10 0.13 6.13
C LEU A 254 8.24 0.41 7.10
N LYS A 255 8.21 1.60 7.71
CA LYS A 255 9.03 1.94 8.87
C LYS A 255 8.65 0.98 10.00
N MET A 256 9.43 -0.06 10.23
CA MET A 256 9.23 -0.93 11.38
C MET A 256 9.78 -0.23 12.62
N LEU A 257 8.90 0.14 13.53
CA LEU A 257 9.28 0.66 14.84
C LEU A 257 9.09 -0.46 15.85
N PHE A 258 10.20 -0.96 16.39
CA PHE A 258 10.19 -1.94 17.46
C PHE A 258 10.08 -1.20 18.79
N PHE A 259 8.96 -1.36 19.48
CA PHE A 259 8.84 -0.92 20.87
C PHE A 259 9.06 -2.14 21.77
N LEU A 260 10.27 -2.23 22.33
CA LEU A 260 10.54 -3.15 23.43
C LEU A 260 10.19 -2.40 24.72
N LEU A 261 8.91 -2.41 25.12
CA LEU A 261 8.53 -1.87 26.43
C LEU A 261 8.97 -2.88 27.50
N LEU A 262 10.24 -2.85 27.86
CA LEU A 262 10.72 -3.51 29.07
C LEU A 262 10.17 -2.74 30.27
N LEU A 263 8.91 -3.02 30.63
CA LEU A 263 8.50 -2.89 32.02
C LEU A 263 9.15 -4.05 32.78
N VAL A 264 10.48 -3.96 32.99
CA VAL A 264 11.11 -4.64 34.11
C VAL A 264 10.53 -3.99 35.35
N ASN A 265 9.39 -4.54 35.78
CA ASN A 265 8.71 -4.12 36.98
C ASN A 265 9.75 -4.19 38.11
N ARG A 266 10.07 -3.02 38.68
CA ARG A 266 10.87 -2.92 39.90
C ARG A 266 10.13 -3.69 41.01
N LYS A 267 10.42 -4.99 41.12
CA LYS A 267 10.40 -5.69 42.42
C LYS A 267 11.83 -5.76 42.93
N THR A 268 12.39 -4.59 43.21
CA THR A 268 13.41 -4.46 44.24
C THR A 268 12.71 -4.59 45.60
N HIS A 269 13.04 -5.64 46.33
CA HIS A 269 12.88 -5.82 47.78
C HIS A 269 11.49 -5.58 48.41
N CYS A 270 10.82 -6.67 48.76
CA CYS A 270 10.34 -6.86 50.14
C CYS A 270 10.71 -8.29 50.55
N THR A 271 11.30 -8.37 51.74
CA THR A 271 11.76 -9.53 52.53
C THR A 271 11.09 -10.87 52.27
#